data_AF-A0A917T3G7-F1
#
_entry.id   AF-A0A917T3G7-F1
#
_cell.length_a   1.000
_cell.length_b   1.000
_cell.length_c   1.000
_cell.angle_alpha   90.00
_cell.angle_beta   90.00
_cell.angle_gamma   90.00
#
_symmetry.space_group_name_H-M   'P 1'
#
loop_
_entity.id
_entity.type
_entity.pdbx_description
1 polymer ?
#
loop_
_entity_poly.entity_id
_entity_poly.type
_entity_poly.pdbx_seq_one_letter_code
_entity_poly.pdbx_strand_id
1 'polypeptide(L)'
;MTAQDSLREPLTAARGAGPIEAARIGWRRARSFNLLNRGAHSWTGALIAAWLWPFETMIVALNWGRLRRLDGASMTLTDGTSPRMSRPVVLTAVALLLAQLAVVVAVALPLTVALLGPLSASWAAVGALVIVTAPLLLELGVRLTRLARSPEVRSLSARQRELAAGSGAPVFVMSAFVRARAGEGSRLLRALQEEWQRTGAVVLFNPANEAVAAYYQRHGAVADSPSRAVMRFDYRAGVAT
;
A
#
# COMPACT_ATOMS: atom_id res chain seq x y z
N MET A 1 33.58 28.49 -5.27
CA MET A 1 32.98 27.13 -5.38
C MET A 1 33.12 26.44 -4.04
N THR A 2 32.09 26.52 -3.20
CA THR A 2 32.06 25.90 -1.87
C THR A 2 31.51 24.48 -1.96
N ALA A 3 31.98 23.59 -1.09
CA ALA A 3 31.58 22.18 -0.98
C ALA A 3 30.09 21.92 -0.64
N GLN A 4 29.23 22.93 -0.76
CA GLN A 4 27.77 22.85 -0.56
C GLN A 4 27.00 22.52 -1.84
N ASP A 5 27.59 22.71 -3.04
CA ASP A 5 26.91 22.41 -4.31
C ASP A 5 26.94 20.92 -4.67
N SER A 6 27.76 20.10 -4.00
CA SER A 6 27.91 18.66 -4.24
C SER A 6 26.94 17.77 -3.45
N LEU A 7 26.00 18.34 -2.67
CA LEU A 7 25.05 17.59 -1.83
C LEU A 7 23.56 17.80 -2.19
N ARG A 8 23.27 18.42 -3.32
CA ARG A 8 21.92 18.39 -3.91
C ARG A 8 21.83 17.24 -4.90
N GLU A 9 21.93 16.01 -4.41
CA GLU A 9 21.34 14.92 -5.18
C GLU A 9 19.85 15.27 -5.35
N PRO A 10 19.33 15.36 -6.59
CA PRO A 10 17.91 15.49 -6.78
C PRO A 10 17.28 14.21 -6.21
N LEU A 11 16.71 14.31 -5.00
CA LEU A 11 15.95 13.26 -4.32
C LEU A 11 14.67 13.03 -5.12
N THR A 12 14.80 12.48 -6.32
CA THR A 12 13.67 12.19 -7.19
C THR A 12 13.15 10.82 -6.80
N ALA A 13 11.87 10.77 -6.42
CA ALA A 13 11.23 9.50 -6.14
C ALA A 13 11.21 8.66 -7.42
N ALA A 14 11.86 7.49 -7.38
CA ALA A 14 11.85 6.55 -8.49
C ALA A 14 10.42 6.03 -8.72
N ARG A 15 10.08 5.77 -9.99
CA ARG A 15 8.79 5.21 -10.40
C ARG A 15 8.91 3.70 -10.64
N GLY A 16 7.94 2.93 -10.15
CA GLY A 16 7.93 1.47 -10.29
C GLY A 16 9.00 0.76 -9.47
N ALA A 17 9.03 -0.57 -9.57
CA ALA A 17 9.99 -1.44 -8.89
C ALA A 17 10.35 -2.67 -9.75
N GLY A 18 11.61 -3.13 -9.70
CA GLY A 18 11.97 -4.44 -10.27
C GLY A 18 11.33 -5.59 -9.47
N PRO A 19 11.35 -6.84 -9.97
CA PRO A 19 10.69 -7.98 -9.32
C PRO A 19 11.08 -8.18 -7.85
N ILE A 20 12.38 -8.17 -7.55
CA ILE A 20 12.90 -8.33 -6.19
C ILE A 20 12.43 -7.19 -5.29
N GLU A 21 12.49 -5.95 -5.79
CA GLU A 21 12.09 -4.78 -5.01
C GLU A 21 10.57 -4.73 -4.80
N ALA A 22 9.77 -5.17 -5.78
CA ALA A 22 8.33 -5.30 -5.64
C ALA A 22 7.97 -6.31 -4.53
N ALA A 23 8.68 -7.44 -4.48
CA ALA A 23 8.52 -8.41 -3.39
C ALA A 23 8.92 -7.82 -2.04
N ARG A 24 10.03 -7.07 -1.95
CA ARG A 24 10.42 -6.37 -0.71
C ARG A 24 9.39 -5.33 -0.26
N ILE A 25 8.84 -4.57 -1.21
CA ILE A 25 7.76 -3.61 -0.93
C ILE A 25 6.51 -4.35 -0.44
N GLY A 26 6.13 -5.45 -1.11
CA GLY A 26 5.03 -6.32 -0.68
C GLY A 26 5.22 -6.80 0.75
N TRP A 27 6.43 -7.21 1.13
CA TRP A 27 6.75 -7.65 2.50
C TRP A 27 6.58 -6.51 3.51
N ARG A 28 7.09 -5.31 3.19
CA ARG A 28 6.92 -4.12 4.04
C ARG A 28 5.44 -3.75 4.22
N ARG A 29 4.64 -3.85 3.16
CA ARG A 29 3.18 -3.64 3.20
C ARG A 29 2.48 -4.69 4.03
N ALA A 30 2.78 -5.97 3.83
CA ALA A 30 2.21 -7.07 4.59
C ALA A 30 2.51 -6.95 6.09
N ARG A 31 3.70 -6.46 6.46
CA ARG A 31 4.05 -6.17 7.85
C ARG A 31 3.37 -4.93 8.42
N SER A 32 3.09 -3.91 7.60
CA SER A 32 2.54 -2.62 8.06
C SER A 32 1.01 -2.56 8.04
N PHE A 33 0.36 -3.36 7.19
CA PHE A 33 -1.08 -3.30 6.93
C PHE A 33 -1.83 -4.57 7.34
N ASN A 34 -1.21 -5.47 8.09
CA ASN A 34 -1.95 -6.59 8.67
C ASN A 34 -2.71 -6.15 9.92
N LEU A 35 -3.83 -6.83 10.21
CA LEU A 35 -4.72 -6.48 11.31
C LEU A 35 -4.07 -6.51 12.70
N LEU A 36 -3.06 -7.34 12.88
CA LEU A 36 -2.42 -7.62 14.17
C LEU A 36 -1.22 -6.72 14.48
N ASN A 37 -0.75 -5.93 13.51
CA ASN A 37 0.44 -5.10 13.64
C ASN A 37 0.08 -3.60 13.55
N ARG A 38 -0.98 -3.20 14.26
CA ARG A 38 -1.37 -1.78 14.45
C ARG A 38 -0.42 -1.09 15.45
N GLY A 39 0.88 -1.07 15.16
CA GLY A 39 1.86 -0.24 15.87
C GLY A 39 2.81 -0.97 16.82
N ALA A 40 2.68 -2.28 17.05
CA ALA A 40 3.61 -3.05 17.89
C ALA A 40 4.02 -4.36 17.22
N HIS A 41 5.34 -4.58 17.09
CA HIS A 41 5.92 -5.78 16.49
C HIS A 41 5.48 -7.03 17.28
N SER A 42 4.63 -7.86 16.67
CA SER A 42 4.19 -9.13 17.24
C SER A 42 4.63 -10.29 16.37
N TRP A 43 4.96 -11.43 16.99
CA TRP A 43 5.32 -12.66 16.28
C TRP A 43 4.14 -13.18 15.45
N THR A 44 2.91 -13.05 15.96
CA THR A 44 1.67 -13.37 15.25
C THR A 44 1.48 -12.47 14.03
N GLY A 45 1.77 -11.17 14.16
CA GLY A 45 1.76 -10.21 13.05
C GLY A 45 2.81 -10.54 11.98
N ALA A 46 3.98 -11.06 12.37
CA ALA A 46 5.01 -11.50 11.42
C ALA A 46 4.57 -12.76 10.65
N LEU A 47 3.92 -13.71 11.33
CA LEU A 47 3.41 -14.93 10.71
C LEU A 47 2.29 -14.62 9.69
N ILE A 48 1.34 -13.74 10.06
CA ILE A 48 0.31 -13.26 9.12
C ILE A 48 0.95 -12.48 7.96
N ALA A 49 1.98 -11.67 8.22
CA ALA A 49 2.67 -10.95 7.16
C ALA A 49 3.30 -11.89 6.11
N ALA A 50 3.85 -13.04 6.51
CA ALA A 50 4.34 -14.06 5.58
C ALA A 50 3.22 -14.61 4.68
N TRP A 51 2.03 -14.74 5.25
CA TRP A 51 0.85 -15.16 4.50
C TRP A 51 0.30 -14.11 3.54
N LEU A 52 0.37 -12.83 3.92
CA LEU A 52 -0.11 -11.72 3.12
C LEU A 52 0.91 -11.25 2.07
N TRP A 53 2.18 -11.63 2.22
CA TRP A 53 3.27 -11.12 1.42
C TRP A 53 3.10 -11.34 -0.09
N PRO A 54 2.75 -12.55 -0.59
CA PRO A 54 2.52 -12.75 -2.02
C PRO A 54 1.34 -11.93 -2.56
N PHE A 55 0.28 -11.79 -1.77
CA PHE A 55 -0.88 -10.96 -2.13
C PHE A 55 -0.53 -9.46 -2.19
N GLU A 56 0.20 -8.93 -1.22
CA GLU A 56 0.69 -7.55 -1.25
C GLU A 56 1.68 -7.32 -2.39
N THR A 57 2.48 -8.32 -2.74
CA THR A 57 3.36 -8.27 -3.92
C THR A 57 2.54 -8.20 -5.21
N MET A 58 1.42 -8.93 -5.29
CA MET A 58 0.47 -8.81 -6.40
C MET A 58 -0.16 -7.41 -6.47
N ILE A 59 -0.58 -6.82 -5.34
CA ILE A 59 -1.10 -5.44 -5.31
C ILE A 59 -0.04 -4.44 -5.82
N VAL A 60 1.23 -4.63 -5.45
CA VAL A 60 2.36 -3.83 -5.95
C VAL A 60 2.52 -4.01 -7.47
N ALA A 61 2.43 -5.24 -7.98
CA ALA A 61 2.51 -5.54 -9.41
C ALA A 61 1.39 -4.85 -10.20
N LEU A 62 0.16 -4.92 -9.70
CA LEU A 62 -1.02 -4.30 -10.29
C LEU A 62 -0.96 -2.77 -10.27
N ASN A 63 -0.21 -2.18 -9.33
CA ASN A 63 -0.04 -0.73 -9.20
C ASN A 63 1.37 -0.26 -9.59
N TRP A 64 2.10 -1.05 -10.37
CA TRP A 64 3.51 -0.82 -10.64
C TRP A 64 3.81 0.59 -11.17
N GLY A 65 3.09 1.06 -12.20
CA GLY A 65 3.31 2.40 -12.77
C GLY A 65 2.97 3.56 -11.83
N ARG A 66 2.19 3.29 -10.78
CA ARG A 66 1.71 4.25 -9.78
C ARG A 66 2.57 4.27 -8.52
N LEU A 67 3.53 3.36 -8.42
CA LEU A 67 4.44 3.26 -7.30
C LEU A 67 5.47 4.38 -7.36
N ARG A 68 5.67 5.05 -6.23
CA ARG A 68 6.78 5.98 -5.96
C ARG A 68 7.63 5.41 -4.84
N ARG A 69 8.94 5.46 -4.98
CA ARG A 69 9.87 4.95 -3.97
C ARG A 69 11.13 5.80 -3.86
N LEU A 70 11.70 5.83 -2.68
CA LEU A 70 12.98 6.44 -2.39
C LEU A 70 13.55 5.72 -1.16
N ASP A 71 14.81 5.30 -1.23
CA ASP A 71 15.43 4.43 -0.22
C ASP A 71 14.58 3.17 0.08
N GLY A 72 14.28 2.92 1.36
CA GLY A 72 13.37 1.87 1.82
C GLY A 72 11.90 2.29 1.94
N ALA A 73 11.53 3.50 1.50
CA ALA A 73 10.16 3.99 1.53
C ALA A 73 9.44 3.83 0.18
N SER A 74 8.13 3.57 0.23
CA SER A 74 7.30 3.47 -0.96
C SER A 74 5.87 3.92 -0.72
N MET A 75 5.22 4.40 -1.77
CA MET A 75 3.87 4.96 -1.76
C MET A 75 3.18 4.67 -3.10
N THR A 76 1.86 4.47 -3.09
CA THR A 76 1.07 4.41 -4.33
C THR A 76 0.38 5.76 -4.55
N LEU A 77 0.54 6.34 -5.75
CA LEU A 77 -0.18 7.53 -6.20
C LEU A 77 -1.10 7.18 -7.37
N THR A 78 -2.41 7.24 -7.16
CA THR A 78 -3.40 6.97 -8.21
C THR A 78 -3.94 8.28 -8.77
N ASP A 79 -3.90 8.44 -10.09
CA ASP A 79 -4.38 9.62 -10.84
C ASP A 79 -5.75 9.39 -11.52
N GLY A 80 -6.41 8.27 -11.21
CA GLY A 80 -7.67 7.87 -11.85
C GLY A 80 -7.51 7.17 -13.21
N THR A 81 -6.31 7.14 -13.79
CA THR A 81 -6.04 6.46 -15.09
C THR A 81 -5.79 4.97 -14.90
N SER A 82 -6.07 4.11 -15.88
CA SER A 82 -5.82 2.67 -15.76
C SER A 82 -4.36 2.35 -15.38
N PRO A 83 -4.11 1.47 -14.41
CA PRO A 83 -2.75 1.19 -13.95
C PRO A 83 -1.92 0.50 -15.05
N ARG A 84 -0.65 0.91 -15.17
CA ARG A 84 0.33 0.20 -16.00
C ARG A 84 0.98 -0.92 -15.19
N MET A 85 0.96 -2.12 -15.77
CA MET A 85 1.52 -3.34 -15.17
C MET A 85 2.87 -3.68 -15.79
N SER A 86 3.81 -4.13 -14.96
CA SER A 86 5.08 -4.69 -15.43
C SER A 86 4.98 -6.21 -15.49
N ARG A 87 5.04 -6.78 -16.71
CA ARG A 87 5.00 -8.23 -16.94
C ARG A 87 5.95 -9.03 -16.04
N PRO A 88 7.25 -8.69 -15.91
CA PRO A 88 8.14 -9.47 -15.04
C PRO A 88 7.72 -9.41 -13.57
N VAL A 89 7.18 -8.28 -13.10
CA VAL A 89 6.71 -8.14 -11.72
C VAL A 89 5.43 -8.93 -11.49
N VAL A 90 4.51 -8.94 -12.45
CA VAL A 90 3.29 -9.77 -12.42
C VAL A 90 3.66 -11.25 -12.39
N LEU A 91 4.57 -11.70 -13.25
CA LEU A 91 5.02 -13.09 -13.27
C LEU A 91 5.64 -13.51 -11.93
N THR A 92 6.46 -12.65 -11.31
CA THR A 92 6.99 -12.91 -9.97
C THR A 92 5.90 -12.96 -8.91
N ALA A 93 4.92 -12.07 -8.95
CA ALA A 93 3.79 -12.10 -8.02
C ALA A 93 2.95 -13.37 -8.18
N VAL A 94 2.68 -13.79 -9.42
CA VAL A 94 1.99 -15.07 -9.71
C VAL A 94 2.80 -16.25 -9.19
N ALA A 95 4.11 -16.29 -9.46
CA ALA A 95 4.99 -17.36 -8.99
C ALA A 95 5.02 -17.44 -7.46
N LEU A 96 5.04 -16.30 -6.76
CA LEU A 96 4.97 -16.27 -5.29
C LEU A 96 3.62 -16.78 -4.77
N LEU A 97 2.50 -16.43 -5.42
CA LEU A 97 1.18 -16.94 -5.04
C LEU A 97 1.06 -18.46 -5.28
N LEU A 98 1.58 -18.96 -6.40
CA LEU A 98 1.61 -20.39 -6.70
C LEU A 98 2.52 -21.15 -5.72
N ALA A 99 3.69 -20.59 -5.40
CA ALA A 99 4.60 -21.16 -4.40
C ALA A 99 3.95 -21.19 -3.01
N GLN A 100 3.26 -20.11 -2.63
CA GLN A 100 2.49 -20.09 -1.39
C GLN A 100 1.43 -21.17 -1.38
N LEU A 101 0.63 -21.30 -2.44
CA LEU A 101 -0.39 -22.34 -2.58
C LEU A 101 0.22 -23.75 -2.51
N ALA A 102 1.38 -23.98 -3.13
CA ALA A 102 2.07 -25.26 -3.09
C ALA A 102 2.55 -25.61 -1.67
N VAL A 103 3.21 -24.69 -0.97
CA VAL A 103 3.66 -24.88 0.43
C VAL A 103 2.47 -25.16 1.34
N VAL A 104 1.40 -24.40 1.14
CA VAL A 104 0.11 -24.58 1.79
C VAL A 104 -0.43 -25.99 1.64
N VAL A 105 -0.54 -26.48 0.41
CA VAL A 105 -1.11 -27.80 0.13
C VAL A 105 -0.20 -28.87 0.71
N ALA A 106 1.11 -28.72 0.55
CA ALA A 106 2.11 -29.64 1.06
C ALA A 106 2.11 -29.77 2.60
N VAL A 107 1.78 -28.71 3.34
CA VAL A 107 1.74 -28.72 4.81
C VAL A 107 0.35 -29.06 5.34
N ALA A 108 -0.70 -28.48 4.76
CA ALA A 108 -2.06 -28.64 5.26
C ALA A 108 -2.63 -30.01 4.95
N LEU A 109 -2.36 -30.59 3.76
CA LEU A 109 -2.91 -31.89 3.41
C LEU A 109 -2.44 -33.01 4.35
N PRO A 110 -1.13 -33.18 4.66
CA PRO A 110 -0.69 -34.19 5.63
C PRO A 110 -1.21 -33.92 7.04
N LEU A 111 -1.22 -32.64 7.47
CA LEU A 111 -1.71 -32.27 8.78
C LEU A 111 -3.21 -32.56 8.93
N THR A 112 -4.00 -32.27 7.91
CA THR A 112 -5.43 -32.55 7.91
C THR A 112 -5.71 -34.06 7.85
N VAL A 113 -4.95 -34.83 7.06
CA VAL A 113 -5.03 -36.31 7.09
C VAL A 113 -4.67 -36.86 8.48
N ALA A 114 -3.65 -36.32 9.13
CA ALA A 114 -3.24 -36.73 10.47
C ALA A 114 -4.27 -36.38 11.56
N LEU A 115 -4.95 -35.23 11.43
CA LEU A 115 -5.88 -34.72 12.44
C LEU A 115 -7.34 -35.18 12.25
N LEU A 116 -7.78 -35.43 11.02
CA LEU A 116 -9.19 -35.69 10.69
C LEU A 116 -9.54 -37.17 10.47
N GLY A 117 -8.60 -38.10 10.67
CA GLY A 117 -8.88 -39.53 10.66
C GLY A 117 -9.57 -40.01 9.37
N PRO A 118 -10.60 -40.88 9.43
CA PRO A 118 -11.20 -41.57 8.27
C PRO A 118 -12.16 -40.69 7.45
N LEU A 119 -12.05 -39.37 7.52
CA LEU A 119 -12.80 -38.48 6.63
C LEU A 119 -12.37 -38.74 5.19
N SER A 120 -13.32 -38.73 4.25
CA SER A 120 -13.01 -38.91 2.84
C SER A 120 -12.02 -37.83 2.39
N ALA A 121 -11.11 -38.21 1.48
CA ALA A 121 -10.04 -37.32 1.00
C ALA A 121 -10.57 -35.96 0.51
N SER A 122 -11.79 -35.92 -0.03
CA SER A 122 -12.48 -34.70 -0.46
C SER A 122 -12.78 -33.74 0.70
N TRP A 123 -13.29 -34.22 1.84
CA TRP A 123 -13.58 -33.38 3.01
C TRP A 123 -12.30 -32.91 3.71
N ALA A 124 -11.28 -33.77 3.75
CA ALA A 124 -9.95 -33.38 4.24
C ALA A 124 -9.33 -32.27 3.36
N ALA A 125 -9.43 -32.38 2.04
CA ALA A 125 -8.94 -31.35 1.12
C ALA A 125 -9.70 -30.01 1.29
N VAL A 126 -11.02 -30.05 1.44
CA VAL A 126 -11.84 -28.85 1.70
C VAL A 126 -11.49 -28.21 3.04
N GLY A 127 -11.37 -29.02 4.11
CA GLY A 127 -10.99 -28.53 5.44
C GLY A 127 -9.59 -27.91 5.45
N ALA A 128 -8.62 -28.56 4.82
CA ALA A 128 -7.27 -28.05 4.62
C ALA A 128 -7.29 -26.70 3.90
N LEU A 129 -8.02 -26.59 2.78
CA LEU A 129 -8.16 -25.37 2.01
C LEU A 129 -8.77 -24.23 2.84
N VAL A 130 -9.80 -24.51 3.63
CA VAL A 130 -10.44 -23.49 4.48
C VAL A 130 -9.49 -23.01 5.57
N ILE A 131 -8.85 -23.92 6.33
CA ILE A 131 -7.92 -23.55 7.41
C ILE A 131 -6.77 -22.68 6.87
N VAL A 132 -6.24 -23.07 5.73
CA VAL A 132 -5.17 -22.38 5.01
C VAL A 132 -5.58 -21.00 4.53
N THR A 133 -6.76 -20.89 3.91
CA THR A 133 -7.19 -19.65 3.25
C THR A 133 -7.88 -18.72 4.23
N ALA A 134 -8.31 -19.20 5.40
CA ALA A 134 -9.00 -18.43 6.42
C ALA A 134 -8.27 -17.14 6.82
N PRO A 135 -6.93 -17.09 7.02
CA PRO A 135 -6.26 -15.82 7.32
C PRO A 135 -6.35 -14.80 6.18
N LEU A 136 -6.24 -15.25 4.92
CA LEU A 136 -6.41 -14.38 3.74
C LEU A 136 -7.85 -13.88 3.64
N LEU A 137 -8.82 -14.78 3.79
CA LEU A 137 -10.25 -14.46 3.72
C LEU A 137 -10.68 -13.53 4.86
N LEU A 138 -10.17 -13.74 6.06
CA LEU A 138 -10.43 -12.87 7.22
C LEU A 138 -9.84 -11.48 7.00
N GLU A 139 -8.58 -11.37 6.61
CA GLU A 139 -7.94 -10.08 6.32
C GLU A 139 -8.66 -9.35 5.17
N LEU A 140 -8.98 -10.07 4.09
CA LEU A 140 -9.74 -9.52 2.97
C LEU A 140 -11.13 -9.05 3.43
N GLY A 141 -11.84 -9.85 4.21
CA GLY A 141 -13.15 -9.50 4.78
C GLY A 141 -13.08 -8.24 5.65
N VAL A 142 -12.07 -8.09 6.50
CA VAL A 142 -11.92 -6.87 7.31
C VAL A 142 -11.56 -5.65 6.45
N ARG A 143 -10.70 -5.80 5.44
CA ARG A 143 -10.38 -4.72 4.52
C ARG A 143 -11.60 -4.29 3.71
N LEU A 144 -12.36 -5.24 3.18
CA LEU A 144 -13.58 -4.98 2.43
C LEU A 144 -14.67 -4.36 3.29
N THR A 145 -14.88 -4.84 4.51
CA THR A 145 -15.86 -4.24 5.44
C THR A 145 -15.46 -2.82 5.84
N ARG A 146 -14.17 -2.53 6.05
CA ARG A 146 -13.68 -1.15 6.26
C ARG A 146 -13.92 -0.27 5.04
N LEU A 147 -13.59 -0.75 3.85
CA LEU A 147 -13.82 -0.02 2.60
C LEU A 147 -15.31 0.25 2.35
N ALA A 148 -16.17 -0.73 2.61
CA ALA A 148 -17.62 -0.61 2.45
C ALA A 148 -18.22 0.36 3.48
N ARG A 149 -17.72 0.32 4.72
CA ARG A 149 -18.23 1.15 5.83
C ARG A 149 -17.61 2.53 5.93
N SER A 150 -16.50 2.82 5.24
CA SER A 150 -15.90 4.16 5.20
C SER A 150 -16.44 4.93 3.99
N PRO A 151 -17.46 5.79 4.17
CA PRO A 151 -17.92 6.68 3.10
C PRO A 151 -16.78 7.58 2.59
N GLU A 152 -15.78 7.86 3.43
CA GLU A 152 -14.63 8.71 3.11
C GLU A 152 -13.69 8.07 2.09
N VAL A 153 -13.43 6.77 2.18
CA VAL A 153 -12.61 6.09 1.16
C VAL A 153 -13.35 6.01 -0.18
N ARG A 154 -14.67 5.86 -0.16
CA ARG A 154 -15.50 5.87 -1.38
C ARG A 154 -15.59 7.27 -2.00
N SER A 155 -15.61 8.32 -1.17
CA SER A 155 -15.68 9.69 -1.64
C SER A 155 -14.37 10.17 -2.25
N LEU A 156 -13.21 9.62 -1.88
CA LEU A 156 -11.90 10.00 -2.46
C LEU A 156 -11.89 9.93 -4.00
N SER A 157 -12.41 8.85 -4.60
CA SER A 157 -12.43 8.69 -6.06
C SER A 157 -13.44 9.62 -6.75
N ALA A 158 -14.54 9.95 -6.08
CA ALA A 158 -15.51 10.93 -6.59
C ALA A 158 -14.92 12.34 -6.52
N ARG A 159 -14.33 12.69 -5.37
CA ARG A 159 -13.68 13.96 -5.10
C ARG A 159 -12.47 14.21 -5.99
N GLN A 160 -11.69 13.16 -6.26
CA GLN A 160 -10.59 13.22 -7.23
C GLN A 160 -11.09 13.64 -8.61
N ARG A 161 -12.17 13.02 -9.10
CA ARG A 161 -12.76 13.33 -10.41
C ARG A 161 -13.32 14.75 -10.45
N GLU A 162 -13.98 15.18 -9.37
CA GLU A 162 -14.50 16.54 -9.23
C GLU A 162 -13.37 17.59 -9.31
N LEU A 163 -12.31 17.41 -8.51
CA LEU A 163 -11.17 18.33 -8.50
C LEU A 163 -10.41 18.32 -9.83
N ALA A 164 -10.26 17.14 -10.46
CA ALA A 164 -9.61 17.03 -11.76
C ALA A 164 -10.41 17.75 -12.85
N ALA A 165 -11.74 17.68 -12.82
CA ALA A 165 -12.61 18.37 -13.76
C ALA A 165 -12.63 19.89 -13.56
N GLY A 166 -12.60 20.37 -12.31
CA GLY A 166 -12.74 21.79 -11.98
C GLY A 166 -11.46 22.63 -12.00
N SER A 167 -10.28 22.00 -11.95
CA SER A 167 -9.02 22.74 -11.75
C SER A 167 -8.03 22.67 -12.91
N GLY A 168 -8.18 21.72 -13.83
CA GLY A 168 -7.16 21.42 -14.85
C GLY A 168 -5.82 20.93 -14.28
N ALA A 169 -5.71 20.81 -12.95
CA ALA A 169 -4.51 20.40 -12.26
C ALA A 169 -4.47 18.87 -12.11
N PRO A 170 -3.27 18.26 -12.04
CA PRO A 170 -3.16 16.83 -11.76
C PRO A 170 -3.60 16.54 -10.32
N VAL A 171 -4.59 15.65 -10.18
CA VAL A 171 -5.11 15.23 -8.87
C VAL A 171 -4.76 13.78 -8.60
N PHE A 172 -4.05 13.53 -7.50
CA PHE A 172 -3.63 12.21 -7.07
C PHE A 172 -4.34 11.79 -5.79
N VAL A 173 -4.51 10.49 -5.59
CA VAL A 173 -4.85 9.89 -4.30
C VAL A 173 -3.63 9.12 -3.79
N MET A 174 -3.16 9.49 -2.61
CA MET A 174 -2.05 8.83 -1.92
C MET A 174 -2.57 7.67 -1.06
N SER A 175 -1.95 6.50 -1.22
CA SER A 175 -2.25 5.31 -0.43
C SER A 175 -1.02 4.43 -0.22
N ALA A 176 -1.14 3.44 0.67
CA ALA A 176 -0.15 2.39 0.92
C ALA A 176 1.28 2.91 1.17
N PHE A 177 1.39 3.97 1.98
CA PHE A 177 2.67 4.56 2.35
C PHE A 177 3.36 3.73 3.44
N VAL A 178 4.55 3.21 3.12
CA VAL A 178 5.36 2.37 4.01
C VAL A 178 6.82 2.79 3.98
N ARG A 179 7.55 2.52 5.06
CA ARG A 179 8.99 2.83 5.24
C ARG A 179 9.72 1.63 5.84
N ALA A 180 10.99 1.43 5.50
CA ALA A 180 11.82 0.40 6.13
C ALA A 180 12.42 0.91 7.45
N ARG A 181 12.81 2.19 7.49
CA ARG A 181 13.43 2.83 8.66
C ARG A 181 12.80 4.19 8.97
N ALA A 182 13.05 4.68 10.18
CA ALA A 182 12.73 6.06 10.54
C ALA A 182 13.43 7.05 9.59
N GLY A 183 12.79 8.18 9.29
CA GLY A 183 13.31 9.21 8.38
C GLY A 183 13.13 8.93 6.88
N GLU A 184 13.14 7.67 6.42
CA GLU A 184 12.98 7.35 4.99
C GLU A 184 11.63 7.82 4.44
N GLY A 185 10.55 7.65 5.22
CA GLY A 185 9.22 8.15 4.84
C GLY A 185 9.20 9.66 4.64
N SER A 186 9.77 10.44 5.57
CA SER A 186 9.82 11.90 5.43
C SER A 186 10.66 12.35 4.24
N ARG A 187 11.73 11.63 3.89
CA ARG A 187 12.51 11.91 2.68
C ARG A 187 11.70 11.67 1.41
N LEU A 188 11.00 10.54 1.32
CA LEU A 188 10.11 10.26 0.19
C LEU A 188 8.97 11.29 0.10
N LEU A 189 8.36 11.67 1.23
CA LEU A 189 7.30 12.67 1.23
C LEU A 189 7.83 14.03 0.72
N ARG A 190 8.98 14.49 1.20
CA ARG A 190 9.59 15.75 0.75
C ARG A 190 9.90 15.74 -0.75
N ALA A 191 10.54 14.67 -1.22
CA ALA A 191 10.82 14.46 -2.64
C ALA A 191 9.56 14.56 -3.51
N LEU A 192 8.45 13.96 -3.04
CA LEU A 192 7.18 14.02 -3.75
C LEU A 192 6.51 15.39 -3.64
N GLN A 193 6.61 16.09 -2.50
CA GLN A 193 6.09 17.46 -2.37
C GLN A 193 6.77 18.41 -3.34
N GLU A 194 8.08 18.28 -3.57
CA GLU A 194 8.80 19.06 -4.59
C GLU A 194 8.34 18.71 -6.03
N GLU A 195 8.01 17.44 -6.31
CA GLU A 195 7.36 17.05 -7.57
C GLU A 195 5.98 17.71 -7.70
N TRP A 196 5.15 17.61 -6.66
CA TRP A 196 3.78 18.12 -6.65
C TRP A 196 3.71 19.64 -6.77
N GLN A 197 4.61 20.36 -6.08
CA GLN A 197 4.76 21.81 -6.19
C GLN A 197 5.08 22.25 -7.62
N ARG A 198 6.05 21.59 -8.27
CA ARG A 198 6.41 21.91 -9.66
C ARG A 198 5.27 21.66 -10.64
N THR A 199 4.41 20.68 -10.36
CA THR A 199 3.27 20.34 -11.23
C THR A 199 1.96 21.03 -10.83
N GLY A 200 1.94 21.81 -9.75
CA GLY A 200 0.72 22.39 -9.20
C GLY A 200 -0.34 21.35 -8.80
N ALA A 201 0.10 20.20 -8.28
CA ALA A 201 -0.78 19.05 -8.04
C ALA A 201 -1.63 19.18 -6.77
N VAL A 202 -2.76 18.49 -6.76
CA VAL A 202 -3.56 18.23 -5.56
C VAL A 202 -3.44 16.76 -5.18
N VAL A 203 -3.16 16.46 -3.91
CA VAL A 203 -2.98 15.08 -3.44
C VAL A 203 -3.91 14.80 -2.27
N LEU A 204 -4.92 13.98 -2.51
CA LEU A 204 -5.90 13.55 -1.52
C LEU A 204 -5.44 12.30 -0.78
N PHE A 205 -5.79 12.15 0.49
CA PHE A 205 -5.57 10.92 1.27
C PHE A 205 -6.48 10.84 2.48
N ASN A 206 -6.66 9.62 2.99
CA ASN A 206 -7.35 9.35 4.26
C ASN A 206 -6.31 8.90 5.30
N PRO A 207 -6.00 9.71 6.33
CA PRO A 207 -5.04 9.34 7.36
C PRO A 207 -5.58 8.19 8.21
N ALA A 208 -4.72 7.23 8.56
CA ALA A 208 -5.14 6.04 9.31
C ALA A 208 -5.63 6.34 10.75
N ASN A 209 -5.19 7.46 11.34
CA ASN A 209 -5.59 7.94 12.66
C ASN A 209 -5.19 9.42 12.84
N GLU A 210 -5.62 10.03 13.95
CA GLU A 210 -5.33 11.43 14.29
C GLU A 210 -3.82 11.74 14.42
N ALA A 211 -3.00 10.81 14.90
CA ALA A 211 -1.55 11.03 14.99
C ALA A 211 -0.91 11.15 13.60
N VAL A 212 -1.38 10.34 12.65
CA VAL A 212 -0.98 10.42 11.24
C VAL A 212 -1.53 11.69 10.58
N ALA A 213 -2.77 12.08 10.89
CA ALA A 213 -3.36 13.33 10.41
C ALA A 213 -2.53 14.54 10.87
N ALA A 214 -2.20 14.61 12.17
CA ALA A 214 -1.35 15.66 12.74
C ALA A 214 0.06 15.65 12.14
N TYR A 215 0.63 14.48 11.85
CA TYR A 215 1.90 14.38 11.13
C TYR A 215 1.81 15.06 9.76
N TYR A 216 0.84 14.72 8.93
CA TYR A 216 0.70 15.33 7.61
C TYR A 216 0.36 16.82 7.67
N GLN A 217 -0.40 17.25 8.68
CA GLN A 217 -0.71 18.66 8.89
C GLN A 217 0.56 19.49 9.15
N ARG A 218 1.50 18.98 9.96
CA ARG A 218 2.82 19.63 10.15
C ARG A 218 3.65 19.71 8.85
N HIS A 219 3.30 18.94 7.84
CA HIS A 219 3.93 18.95 6.53
C HIS A 219 3.13 19.74 5.48
N GLY A 220 2.10 20.49 5.88
CA GLY A 220 1.31 21.36 5.00
C GLY A 220 0.06 20.72 4.41
N ALA A 221 -0.40 19.58 4.94
CA ALA A 221 -1.70 19.05 4.57
C ALA A 221 -2.84 19.76 5.30
N VAL A 222 -3.95 19.98 4.62
CA VAL A 222 -5.17 20.57 5.16
C VAL A 222 -6.32 19.56 5.10
N ALA A 223 -7.36 19.74 5.91
CA ALA A 223 -8.56 18.93 5.78
C ALA A 223 -9.32 19.30 4.48
N ASP A 224 -9.77 18.32 3.71
CA ASP A 224 -10.65 18.53 2.54
C ASP A 224 -12.14 18.54 2.92
N SER A 225 -12.45 18.06 4.13
CA SER A 225 -13.78 18.02 4.72
C SER A 225 -13.79 18.69 6.11
N PRO A 226 -14.97 19.02 6.67
CA PRO A 226 -15.07 19.52 8.06
C PRO A 226 -14.46 18.56 9.09
N SER A 227 -14.42 17.26 8.78
CA SER A 227 -13.65 16.26 9.53
C SER A 227 -12.25 16.07 8.93
N ARG A 228 -11.27 15.68 9.76
CA ARG A 228 -9.90 15.31 9.30
C ARG A 228 -9.82 13.94 8.64
N ALA A 229 -10.96 13.35 8.29
CA ALA A 229 -11.03 12.02 7.71
C ALA A 229 -10.53 11.98 6.25
N VAL A 230 -10.62 13.11 5.54
CA VAL A 230 -9.94 13.31 4.26
C VAL A 230 -9.08 14.55 4.36
N MET A 231 -7.81 14.40 4.00
CA MET A 231 -6.84 15.48 3.96
C MET A 231 -6.28 15.64 2.55
N ARG A 232 -5.71 16.80 2.27
CA ARG A 232 -5.08 17.10 1.00
C ARG A 232 -3.83 17.95 1.13
N PHE A 233 -2.90 17.74 0.22
CA PHE A 233 -1.93 18.76 -0.17
C PHE A 233 -2.48 19.48 -1.41
N ASP A 234 -2.42 20.81 -1.44
CA ASP A 234 -2.87 21.60 -2.58
C ASP A 234 -1.76 22.58 -2.97
N TYR A 235 -1.12 22.34 -4.11
CA TYR A 235 -0.03 23.17 -4.61
C TYR A 235 -0.41 23.98 -5.84
N ARG A 236 -1.71 24.11 -6.12
CA ARG A 236 -2.18 24.97 -7.22
C ARG A 236 -1.79 26.43 -6.94
N ALA A 237 -1.47 27.16 -8.02
CA ALA A 237 -1.12 28.58 -7.90
C ALA A 237 -2.27 29.38 -7.24
N GLY A 238 -1.93 30.19 -6.24
CA GLY A 238 -2.89 31.05 -5.52
C GLY A 238 -3.56 30.42 -4.29
N VAL A 239 -3.24 29.17 -3.94
CA VAL A 239 -3.64 28.58 -2.65
C VAL A 239 -2.53 28.85 -1.63
N ALA A 240 -2.80 29.68 -0.62
CA ALA A 240 -1.87 29.89 0.48
C ALA A 240 -1.75 28.59 1.30
N THR A 241 -0.52 28.07 1.41
CA THR A 241 -0.17 26.89 2.22
C THR A 241 -0.04 27.22 3.70
#